data_AF-A0A6S6U1P8-F1
#
_entry.id   AF-A0A6S6U1P8-F1
#
_cell.length_a   1.000
_cell.length_b   1.000
_cell.length_c   1.000
_cell.angle_alpha   90.00
_cell.angle_beta   90.00
_cell.angle_gamma   90.00
#
_symmetry.space_group_name_H-M   'P 1'
#
loop_
_entity.id
_entity.type
_entity.pdbx_description
1 polymer ?
#
loop_
_entity_poly.entity_id
_entity_poly.type
_entity_poly.pdbx_seq_one_letter_code
_entity_poly.pdbx_strand_id
1 'polypeptide(L)'
;MEIKMKNKIAVIGIALAIMTQLTWSKSPTYHGIIIGCCEEYKEGIKGLNAKKDAESFFNELTNMYYNGNRSKASQNIHLLTEKSVTRTNVQHKLKEVAQKTQPGDVVYFFYSGHGSSLHDKSRLIAPSYKNNELIKVMENSGLIIPYDFNFKKVGKTAIISKRDLRDNNGYGFEYLDNKNVQVIMISDSCYSGNLFRNSSNSTKKFIPTTKLNLDYDTEVAKIKERTHKEKHHQKEYNNLIFFSAGGTDKTVAEDDRLKRGKFSLVVEKCLKTANQNRDNKITKKELQECLHTEDTAKAFVVYPSNDRLANQTVFKANHKNITLQQKDKIRVKTSVREITKISSEIVIDKKNYDIEIVKVGNKYQIFRYTGEVYAEVNNTDLKKYLLALKLFKLKGIGKIDVSVLNDNRKTVGQFCKGERLTVQIKDQRNTDYIVAISLDRKGKVIMLQPNDDKQKSSSNLLDIGVKYPYGMDKLKVFTLSSKQYNQIKKLIVKGGTLEDYGVNELYKILKFNQNFKEAELDIETIDKPINQCRQGD
;
A
#
# COMPACT_ATOMS: atom_id res chain seq x y z
N MET A 1 -50.99 -18.11 -59.95
CA MET A 1 -49.55 -18.38 -59.73
C MET A 1 -48.77 -17.13 -59.30
N GLU A 2 -49.29 -15.91 -59.53
CA GLU A 2 -48.62 -14.63 -59.17
C GLU A 2 -48.56 -14.26 -57.68
N ILE A 3 -49.48 -14.74 -56.84
CA ILE A 3 -49.54 -14.33 -55.42
C ILE A 3 -48.39 -14.93 -54.59
N LYS A 4 -47.76 -16.04 -55.05
CA LYS A 4 -46.63 -16.67 -54.34
C LYS A 4 -45.27 -15.97 -54.55
N MET A 5 -45.13 -15.05 -55.52
CA MET A 5 -43.85 -14.37 -55.79
C MET A 5 -43.65 -13.08 -54.97
N LYS A 6 -44.72 -12.34 -54.65
CA LYS A 6 -44.60 -11.07 -53.88
C LYS A 6 -44.15 -11.29 -52.43
N ASN A 7 -44.50 -12.41 -51.81
CA ASN A 7 -44.07 -12.73 -50.44
C ASN A 7 -42.59 -13.14 -50.33
N LYS A 8 -41.95 -13.64 -51.40
CA LYS A 8 -40.52 -13.99 -51.36
C LYS A 8 -39.60 -12.77 -51.45
N ILE A 9 -40.00 -11.73 -52.18
CA ILE A 9 -39.21 -10.50 -52.32
C ILE A 9 -39.23 -9.69 -51.01
N ALA A 10 -40.37 -9.63 -50.31
CA ALA A 10 -40.46 -8.97 -49.01
C ALA A 10 -39.62 -9.65 -47.92
N VAL A 11 -39.55 -10.99 -47.90
CA VAL A 11 -38.72 -11.74 -46.94
C VAL A 11 -37.23 -11.56 -47.20
N ILE A 12 -36.80 -11.46 -48.47
CA ILE A 12 -35.40 -11.17 -48.82
C ILE A 12 -35.02 -9.72 -48.46
N GLY A 13 -35.93 -8.76 -48.64
CA GLY A 13 -35.71 -7.36 -48.23
C GLY A 13 -35.59 -7.19 -46.71
N ILE A 14 -36.41 -7.90 -45.93
CA ILE A 14 -36.32 -7.91 -44.46
C ILE A 14 -35.04 -8.62 -43.99
N ALA A 15 -34.64 -9.73 -44.63
CA ALA A 15 -33.38 -10.40 -44.33
C ALA A 15 -32.14 -9.54 -44.63
N LEU A 16 -32.18 -8.71 -45.70
CA LEU A 16 -31.10 -7.77 -46.03
C LEU A 16 -31.05 -6.57 -45.04
N ALA A 17 -32.20 -6.09 -44.57
CA ALA A 17 -32.28 -5.05 -43.55
C ALA A 17 -31.82 -5.54 -42.16
N ILE A 18 -32.04 -6.82 -41.84
CA ILE A 18 -31.55 -7.45 -40.60
C ILE A 18 -30.05 -7.76 -40.71
N MET A 19 -29.53 -8.15 -41.89
CA MET A 19 -28.08 -8.34 -42.09
C MET A 19 -27.26 -7.05 -42.06
N THR A 20 -27.83 -5.89 -42.41
CA THR A 20 -27.12 -4.61 -42.38
C THR A 20 -27.00 -4.00 -40.98
N GLN A 21 -27.68 -4.58 -39.97
CA GLN A 21 -27.52 -4.21 -38.55
C GLN A 21 -26.56 -5.13 -37.77
N LEU A 22 -25.91 -6.09 -38.42
CA LEU A 22 -24.70 -6.73 -37.90
C LEU A 22 -23.52 -5.75 -38.01
N THR A 23 -23.64 -4.60 -37.35
CA THR A 23 -22.51 -3.69 -37.13
C THR A 23 -21.47 -4.49 -36.37
N TRP A 24 -20.36 -4.82 -37.04
CA TRP A 24 -19.18 -5.37 -36.38
C TRP A 24 -18.87 -4.48 -35.19
N SER A 25 -19.11 -4.99 -33.98
CA SER A 25 -18.77 -4.27 -32.76
C SER A 25 -17.27 -4.04 -32.79
N LYS A 26 -16.87 -2.81 -33.10
CA LYS A 26 -15.47 -2.42 -33.17
C LYS A 26 -14.87 -2.74 -31.80
N SER A 27 -13.74 -3.45 -31.80
CA SER A 27 -13.04 -3.73 -30.55
C SER A 27 -12.79 -2.41 -29.79
N PRO A 28 -13.01 -2.39 -28.46
CA PRO A 28 -12.90 -1.17 -27.68
C PRO A 28 -11.49 -0.59 -27.77
N THR A 29 -11.40 0.73 -27.93
CA THR A 29 -10.14 1.47 -27.86
C THR A 29 -9.89 1.88 -26.41
N TYR A 30 -8.62 1.82 -25.99
CA TYR A 30 -8.21 2.16 -24.63
C TYR A 30 -7.51 3.51 -24.64
N HIS A 31 -8.05 4.47 -23.91
CA HIS A 31 -7.48 5.81 -23.77
C HIS A 31 -7.00 6.02 -22.34
N GLY A 32 -6.12 6.98 -22.11
CA GLY A 32 -5.64 7.24 -20.77
C GLY A 32 -5.11 8.65 -20.53
N ILE A 33 -5.26 9.12 -19.30
CA ILE A 33 -4.67 10.35 -18.78
C ILE A 33 -4.01 9.98 -17.46
N ILE A 34 -2.69 9.89 -17.48
CA ILE A 34 -1.87 9.35 -16.40
C ILE A 34 -1.05 10.48 -15.83
N ILE A 35 -1.31 10.85 -14.58
CA ILE A 35 -0.82 12.07 -13.96
C ILE A 35 0.02 11.72 -12.73
N GLY A 36 1.25 12.23 -12.67
CA GLY A 36 2.13 12.14 -11.50
C GLY A 36 2.69 13.52 -11.15
N CYS A 37 2.24 14.09 -10.04
CA CYS A 37 2.63 15.44 -9.63
C CYS A 37 2.96 15.51 -8.14
N CYS A 38 3.99 16.23 -7.70
CA CYS A 38 5.14 16.80 -8.39
C CYS A 38 6.28 16.82 -7.37
N GLU A 39 7.54 16.67 -7.79
CA GLU A 39 8.70 16.79 -6.90
C GLU A 39 8.91 18.23 -6.42
N GLU A 40 8.37 19.20 -7.16
CA GLU A 40 8.42 20.61 -6.85
C GLU A 40 7.08 21.27 -7.24
N TYR A 41 6.58 22.17 -6.39
CA TYR A 41 5.40 23.00 -6.66
C TYR A 41 5.77 24.48 -6.60
N LYS A 42 5.12 25.31 -7.41
CA LYS A 42 5.36 26.77 -7.41
C LYS A 42 5.12 27.45 -6.05
N GLU A 43 4.22 26.92 -5.24
CA GLU A 43 3.81 27.50 -3.95
C GLU A 43 4.55 26.93 -2.74
N GLY A 44 5.71 26.29 -2.94
CA GLY A 44 6.48 25.71 -1.83
C GLY A 44 5.79 24.54 -1.12
N ILE A 45 4.82 23.91 -1.78
CA ILE A 45 4.23 22.65 -1.31
C ILE A 45 5.33 21.58 -1.37
N LYS A 46 5.46 20.79 -0.29
CA LYS A 46 6.44 19.70 -0.22
C LYS A 46 6.24 18.75 -1.41
N GLY A 47 7.30 18.50 -2.16
CA GLY A 47 7.26 17.57 -3.28
C GLY A 47 6.93 16.13 -2.90
N LEU A 48 6.39 15.40 -3.88
CA LEU A 48 6.19 13.95 -3.86
C LEU A 48 6.83 13.33 -5.10
N ASN A 49 7.32 12.10 -4.99
CA ASN A 49 7.88 11.38 -6.13
C ASN A 49 6.79 10.61 -6.92
N ALA A 50 5.68 11.30 -7.18
CA ALA A 50 4.49 10.75 -7.85
C ALA A 50 4.74 10.44 -9.34
N LYS A 51 5.79 11.00 -9.94
CA LYS A 51 6.21 10.70 -11.32
C LYS A 51 6.47 9.20 -11.52
N LYS A 52 7.13 8.54 -10.57
CA LYS A 52 7.43 7.10 -10.69
C LYS A 52 6.17 6.24 -10.71
N ASP A 53 5.13 6.64 -9.97
CA ASP A 53 3.85 5.95 -9.98
C ASP A 53 3.15 6.10 -11.33
N ALA A 54 3.09 7.32 -11.85
CA ALA A 54 2.50 7.60 -13.15
C ALA A 54 3.25 6.90 -14.29
N GLU A 55 4.58 6.91 -14.29
CA GLU A 55 5.39 6.20 -15.30
C GLU A 55 5.21 4.68 -15.22
N SER A 56 5.20 4.12 -14.01
CA SER A 56 4.93 2.68 -13.81
C SER A 56 3.56 2.30 -14.36
N PHE A 57 2.51 3.03 -13.99
CA PHE A 57 1.15 2.75 -14.43
C PHE A 57 0.97 2.94 -15.95
N PHE A 58 1.58 3.99 -16.53
CA PHE A 58 1.62 4.20 -17.98
C PHE A 58 2.28 3.03 -18.72
N ASN A 59 3.38 2.50 -18.17
CA ASN A 59 4.07 1.35 -18.75
C ASN A 59 3.22 0.09 -18.69
N GLU A 60 2.52 -0.16 -17.59
CA GLU A 60 1.61 -1.31 -17.46
C GLU A 60 0.47 -1.24 -18.49
N LEU A 61 -0.18 -0.08 -18.66
CA LEU A 61 -1.19 0.10 -19.72
C LEU A 61 -0.62 -0.05 -21.13
N THR A 62 0.56 0.50 -21.39
CA THR A 62 1.26 0.38 -22.68
C THR A 62 1.59 -1.08 -23.00
N ASN A 63 2.06 -1.83 -22.02
CA ASN A 63 2.33 -3.26 -22.17
C ASN A 63 1.05 -4.06 -22.41
N MET A 64 -0.02 -3.73 -21.69
CA MET A 64 -1.30 -4.45 -21.73
C MET A 64 -2.07 -4.26 -23.04
N TYR A 65 -2.11 -3.03 -23.57
CA TYR A 65 -2.99 -2.69 -24.70
C TYR A 65 -2.24 -2.41 -26.00
N TYR A 66 -0.94 -2.14 -25.92
CA TYR A 66 -0.12 -1.76 -27.06
C TYR A 66 1.13 -2.62 -27.22
N ASN A 67 1.19 -3.77 -26.54
CA ASN A 67 2.30 -4.72 -26.58
C ASN A 67 3.68 -4.06 -26.29
N GLY A 68 3.68 -3.01 -25.46
CA GLY A 68 4.89 -2.26 -25.13
C GLY A 68 5.27 -1.16 -26.14
N ASN A 69 4.52 -1.00 -27.24
CA ASN A 69 4.78 0.03 -28.24
C ASN A 69 4.33 1.42 -27.73
N ARG A 70 5.28 2.15 -27.12
CA ARG A 70 5.07 3.51 -26.59
C ARG A 70 4.61 4.51 -27.64
N SER A 71 5.07 4.42 -28.89
CA SER A 71 4.67 5.35 -29.96
C SER A 71 3.20 5.16 -30.34
N LYS A 72 2.71 3.92 -30.37
CA LYS A 72 1.29 3.63 -30.57
C LYS A 72 0.45 3.99 -29.34
N ALA A 73 0.98 3.73 -28.14
CA ALA A 73 0.29 4.06 -26.89
C ALA A 73 0.12 5.58 -26.73
N SER A 74 1.14 6.40 -27.04
CA SER A 74 1.09 7.86 -26.87
C SER A 74 0.04 8.57 -27.73
N GLN A 75 -0.53 7.89 -28.73
CA GLN A 75 -1.66 8.39 -29.52
C GLN A 75 -2.97 8.42 -28.73
N ASN A 76 -3.11 7.58 -27.70
CA ASN A 76 -4.35 7.39 -26.92
C ASN A 76 -4.14 7.52 -25.40
N ILE A 77 -2.93 7.28 -24.89
CA ILE A 77 -2.58 7.37 -23.47
C ILE A 77 -1.59 8.53 -23.30
N HIS A 78 -1.99 9.53 -22.53
CA HIS A 78 -1.21 10.73 -22.27
C HIS A 78 -0.61 10.67 -20.87
N LEU A 79 0.72 10.75 -20.78
CA LEU A 79 1.46 10.86 -19.52
C LEU A 79 1.79 12.32 -19.23
N LEU A 80 1.33 12.85 -18.10
CA LEU A 80 1.64 14.18 -17.60
C LEU A 80 2.39 14.06 -16.29
N THR A 81 3.62 14.57 -16.24
CA THR A 81 4.46 14.54 -15.03
C THR A 81 5.11 15.89 -14.74
N GLU A 82 5.37 16.15 -13.46
CA GLU A 82 6.07 17.35 -13.00
C GLU A 82 5.45 18.66 -13.54
N LYS A 83 6.29 19.53 -14.09
CA LYS A 83 5.93 20.86 -14.61
C LYS A 83 4.88 20.82 -15.73
N SER A 84 4.69 19.67 -16.39
CA SER A 84 3.66 19.51 -17.41
C SER A 84 2.26 19.30 -16.82
N VAL A 85 2.16 18.93 -15.53
CA VAL A 85 0.88 18.78 -14.82
C VAL A 85 0.36 20.15 -14.43
N THR A 86 -0.12 20.92 -15.41
CA THR A 86 -0.85 22.16 -15.16
C THR A 86 -2.35 21.91 -15.27
N ARG A 87 -3.18 22.75 -14.64
CA ARG A 87 -4.65 22.64 -14.80
C ARG A 87 -5.05 22.68 -16.29
N THR A 88 -4.48 23.61 -17.03
CA THR A 88 -4.75 23.77 -18.47
C THR A 88 -4.38 22.53 -19.27
N ASN A 89 -3.20 21.94 -19.03
CA ASN A 89 -2.76 20.75 -19.75
C ASN A 89 -3.63 19.53 -19.44
N VAL A 90 -4.01 19.34 -18.16
CA VAL A 90 -4.89 18.24 -17.77
C VAL A 90 -6.27 18.39 -18.42
N GLN A 91 -6.88 19.58 -18.37
CA GLN A 91 -8.17 19.84 -19.03
C GLN A 91 -8.09 19.64 -20.55
N HIS A 92 -7.01 20.12 -21.17
CA HIS A 92 -6.80 19.95 -22.60
C HIS A 92 -6.72 18.47 -23.00
N LYS A 93 -5.96 17.65 -22.25
CA LYS A 93 -5.87 16.20 -22.50
C LYS A 93 -7.17 15.45 -22.21
N LEU A 94 -7.93 15.87 -21.20
CA LEU A 94 -9.26 15.31 -20.95
C LEU A 94 -10.22 15.60 -22.10
N LYS A 95 -10.20 16.84 -22.63
CA LYS A 95 -10.97 17.21 -23.82
C LYS A 95 -10.55 16.44 -25.06
N GLU A 96 -9.25 16.30 -25.31
CA GLU A 96 -8.73 15.54 -26.45
C GLU A 96 -9.19 14.07 -26.42
N VAL A 97 -9.09 13.42 -25.25
CA VAL A 97 -9.56 12.03 -25.06
C VAL A 97 -11.07 11.94 -25.26
N ALA A 98 -11.86 12.82 -24.64
CA ALA A 98 -13.32 12.78 -24.72
C ALA A 98 -13.87 13.02 -26.15
N GLN A 99 -13.15 13.78 -26.97
CA GLN A 99 -13.48 13.99 -28.38
C GLN A 99 -13.17 12.75 -29.24
N LYS A 100 -12.11 12.02 -28.92
CA LYS A 100 -11.69 10.81 -29.66
C LYS A 100 -12.50 9.57 -29.31
N THR A 101 -13.02 9.48 -28.08
CA THR A 101 -13.72 8.29 -27.58
C THR A 101 -15.06 8.04 -28.27
N GLN A 102 -15.33 6.77 -28.53
CA GLN A 102 -16.58 6.25 -29.10
C GLN A 102 -17.32 5.37 -28.08
N PRO A 103 -18.64 5.12 -28.25
CA PRO A 103 -19.37 4.20 -27.39
C PRO A 103 -18.68 2.83 -27.29
N GLY A 104 -18.52 2.32 -26.07
CA GLY A 104 -17.82 1.07 -25.79
C GLY A 104 -16.31 1.21 -25.53
N ASP A 105 -15.69 2.37 -25.79
CA ASP A 105 -14.30 2.62 -25.42
C ASP A 105 -14.10 2.65 -23.88
N VAL A 106 -12.84 2.54 -23.45
CA VAL A 106 -12.43 2.61 -22.04
C VAL A 106 -11.44 3.77 -21.85
N VAL A 107 -11.67 4.61 -20.84
CA VAL A 107 -10.79 5.71 -20.45
C VAL A 107 -10.22 5.46 -19.05
N TYR A 108 -8.89 5.41 -18.96
CA TYR A 108 -8.18 5.38 -17.68
C TYR A 108 -7.83 6.79 -17.22
N PHE A 109 -8.18 7.13 -15.99
CA PHE A 109 -7.73 8.34 -15.33
C PHE A 109 -6.91 7.95 -14.10
N PHE A 110 -5.59 8.10 -14.17
CA PHE A 110 -4.71 7.80 -13.04
C PHE A 110 -4.12 9.09 -12.48
N TYR A 111 -4.16 9.24 -11.17
CA TYR A 111 -3.53 10.36 -10.46
C TYR A 111 -2.71 9.87 -9.28
N SER A 112 -1.43 10.23 -9.22
CA SER A 112 -0.60 10.18 -8.02
C SER A 112 -0.16 11.60 -7.67
N GLY A 113 -0.28 11.98 -6.38
CA GLY A 113 0.11 13.30 -5.90
C GLY A 113 -0.66 13.77 -4.66
N HIS A 114 -0.56 15.06 -4.36
CA HIS A 114 -1.30 15.66 -3.23
C HIS A 114 -2.80 15.71 -3.49
N GLY A 115 -3.56 15.15 -2.56
CA GLY A 115 -5.00 15.40 -2.45
C GLY A 115 -5.28 16.41 -1.34
N SER A 116 -6.49 16.96 -1.32
CA SER A 116 -6.91 17.93 -0.29
C SER A 116 -8.14 17.45 0.46
N SER A 117 -8.23 17.75 1.77
CA SER A 117 -9.45 17.61 2.55
C SER A 117 -9.59 18.73 3.58
N LEU A 118 -10.82 19.10 3.89
CA LEU A 118 -11.10 19.99 5.03
C LEU A 118 -10.72 19.35 6.37
N HIS A 119 -10.50 18.03 6.38
CA HIS A 119 -10.08 17.27 7.56
C HIS A 119 -8.56 17.13 7.71
N ASP A 120 -7.78 17.70 6.78
CA ASP A 120 -6.33 17.68 6.90
C ASP A 120 -5.88 18.58 8.05
N LYS A 121 -5.50 17.94 9.16
CA LYS A 121 -4.98 18.61 10.37
C LYS A 121 -3.54 19.09 10.19
N SER A 122 -2.82 18.63 9.18
CA SER A 122 -1.37 18.81 9.01
C SER A 122 -0.93 20.23 8.65
N ARG A 123 -1.86 21.19 8.58
CA ARG A 123 -1.58 22.61 8.27
C ARG A 123 -0.97 22.84 6.88
N LEU A 124 -0.97 21.86 5.96
CA LEU A 124 -0.54 22.07 4.57
C LEU A 124 -1.35 23.19 3.89
N ILE A 125 -2.61 23.32 4.27
CA ILE A 125 -3.42 24.51 4.04
C ILE A 125 -3.43 25.28 5.36
N ALA A 126 -2.38 26.08 5.59
CA ALA A 126 -2.19 26.76 6.88
C ALA A 126 -3.40 27.64 7.25
N PRO A 127 -3.64 27.93 8.54
CA PRO A 127 -4.74 28.79 8.99
C PRO A 127 -4.84 30.14 8.25
N SER A 128 -3.70 30.65 7.78
CA SER A 128 -3.57 31.88 6.98
C SER A 128 -4.18 31.80 5.57
N TYR A 129 -4.53 30.60 5.08
CA TYR A 129 -5.06 30.38 3.73
C TYR A 129 -6.51 29.90 3.73
N LYS A 130 -7.19 29.98 4.89
CA LYS A 130 -8.64 29.75 5.02
C LYS A 130 -9.43 30.93 4.43
N ASN A 131 -9.29 31.16 3.13
CA ASN A 131 -10.25 32.03 2.46
C ASN A 131 -11.58 31.28 2.27
N ASN A 132 -12.68 32.02 2.29
CA ASN A 132 -14.02 31.45 2.15
C ASN A 132 -14.22 30.71 0.81
N GLU A 133 -13.42 31.02 -0.22
CA GLU A 133 -13.48 30.35 -1.51
C GLU A 133 -12.98 28.90 -1.45
N LEU A 134 -11.82 28.65 -0.84
CA LEU A 134 -11.23 27.32 -0.70
C LEU A 134 -12.14 26.40 0.12
N ILE A 135 -12.70 26.91 1.22
CA ILE A 135 -13.64 26.16 2.06
C ILE A 135 -14.87 25.77 1.24
N LYS A 136 -15.48 26.73 0.52
CA LYS A 136 -16.65 26.47 -0.34
C LYS A 136 -16.36 25.42 -1.42
N VAL A 137 -15.18 25.48 -2.03
CA VAL A 137 -14.77 24.52 -3.05
C VAL A 137 -14.58 23.12 -2.45
N MET A 138 -13.90 23.01 -1.31
CA MET A 138 -13.54 21.73 -0.70
C MET A 138 -14.69 21.07 0.08
N GLU A 139 -15.68 21.84 0.57
CA GLU A 139 -16.82 21.30 1.32
C GLU A 139 -17.60 20.24 0.51
N ASN A 140 -17.59 20.39 -0.82
CA ASN A 140 -18.36 19.55 -1.72
C ASN A 140 -17.55 18.94 -2.88
N SER A 141 -16.22 19.01 -2.85
CA SER A 141 -15.37 18.46 -3.92
C SER A 141 -14.00 18.03 -3.41
N GLY A 142 -13.42 17.01 -4.04
CA GLY A 142 -11.97 16.78 -3.99
C GLY A 142 -11.22 17.75 -4.90
N LEU A 143 -9.95 17.99 -4.60
CA LEU A 143 -9.02 18.72 -5.44
C LEU A 143 -7.88 17.80 -5.88
N ILE A 144 -7.50 17.95 -7.14
CA ILE A 144 -6.19 17.55 -7.65
C ILE A 144 -5.32 18.81 -7.65
N ILE A 145 -4.12 18.70 -7.10
CA ILE A 145 -3.16 19.81 -6.98
C ILE A 145 -2.13 19.69 -8.12
N PRO A 146 -2.26 20.50 -9.21
CA PRO A 146 -1.27 20.55 -10.27
C PRO A 146 -0.04 21.39 -9.89
N TYR A 147 1.00 21.33 -10.71
CA TYR A 147 2.24 22.09 -10.57
C TYR A 147 2.01 23.61 -10.46
N ASP A 148 1.04 24.12 -11.22
CA ASP A 148 0.69 25.54 -11.28
C ASP A 148 -0.38 25.96 -10.26
N PHE A 149 -0.69 25.10 -9.29
CA PHE A 149 -1.59 25.43 -8.20
C PHE A 149 -1.14 26.67 -7.45
N ASN A 150 -2.08 27.56 -7.12
CA ASN A 150 -1.87 28.78 -6.36
C ASN A 150 -2.95 28.92 -5.28
N PHE A 151 -2.55 29.04 -4.01
CA PHE A 151 -3.50 29.10 -2.88
C PHE A 151 -4.42 30.31 -2.93
N LYS A 152 -3.99 31.43 -3.52
CA LYS A 152 -4.80 32.65 -3.67
C LYS A 152 -5.77 32.58 -4.85
N LYS A 153 -5.63 31.58 -5.73
CA LYS A 153 -6.41 31.40 -6.95
C LYS A 153 -6.88 29.97 -7.13
N VAL A 154 -7.25 29.30 -6.03
CA VAL A 154 -7.66 27.88 -6.02
C VAL A 154 -8.69 27.57 -7.10
N GLY A 155 -9.74 28.40 -7.22
CA GLY A 155 -10.75 28.24 -8.26
C GLY A 155 -10.18 28.22 -9.68
N LYS A 156 -9.08 28.91 -9.96
CA LYS A 156 -8.48 29.02 -11.30
C LYS A 156 -7.36 28.03 -11.56
N THR A 157 -6.67 27.56 -10.53
CA THR A 157 -5.46 26.74 -10.67
C THR A 157 -5.61 25.31 -10.16
N ALA A 158 -6.58 25.01 -9.29
CA ALA A 158 -6.87 23.64 -8.89
C ALA A 158 -7.73 22.93 -9.94
N ILE A 159 -7.59 21.61 -10.02
CA ILE A 159 -8.57 20.76 -10.71
C ILE A 159 -9.59 20.34 -9.66
N ILE A 160 -10.79 20.91 -9.77
CA ILE A 160 -11.89 20.70 -8.83
C ILE A 160 -12.74 19.56 -9.37
N SER A 161 -12.78 18.42 -8.69
CA SER A 161 -13.49 17.24 -9.18
C SER A 161 -14.93 17.51 -9.64
N LYS A 162 -15.72 18.23 -8.85
CA LYS A 162 -17.11 18.54 -9.20
C LYS A 162 -17.21 19.32 -10.52
N ARG A 163 -16.37 20.34 -10.71
CA ARG A 163 -16.44 21.26 -11.86
C ARG A 163 -15.68 20.76 -13.10
N ASP A 164 -14.45 20.31 -12.88
CA ASP A 164 -13.49 20.05 -13.95
C ASP A 164 -13.52 18.59 -14.40
N LEU A 165 -13.83 17.64 -13.50
CA LEU A 165 -13.87 16.21 -13.82
C LEU A 165 -15.29 15.69 -14.02
N ARG A 166 -16.26 16.15 -13.23
CA ARG A 166 -17.61 15.62 -13.25
C ARG A 166 -18.50 16.31 -14.28
N ASP A 167 -18.66 17.63 -14.16
CA ASP A 167 -19.70 18.37 -14.89
C ASP A 167 -19.70 18.05 -16.39
N ASN A 168 -20.88 18.11 -17.01
CA ASN A 168 -21.08 17.94 -18.45
C ASN A 168 -20.58 19.16 -19.27
N ASN A 169 -19.31 19.51 -19.08
CA ASN A 169 -18.58 20.56 -19.79
C ASN A 169 -18.11 20.12 -21.20
N GLY A 170 -18.68 19.02 -21.71
CA GLY A 170 -18.31 18.40 -22.99
C GLY A 170 -17.07 17.51 -22.95
N TYR A 171 -16.46 17.28 -21.78
CA TYR A 171 -15.32 16.37 -21.63
C TYR A 171 -15.19 15.65 -20.27
N GLY A 172 -15.97 16.05 -19.26
CA GLY A 172 -16.00 15.39 -17.95
C GLY A 172 -16.51 13.94 -17.99
N PHE A 173 -16.43 13.27 -16.85
CA PHE A 173 -16.88 11.89 -16.67
C PHE A 173 -18.37 11.72 -16.89
N GLU A 174 -19.21 12.73 -16.61
CA GLU A 174 -20.63 12.66 -16.96
C GLU A 174 -20.84 12.66 -18.48
N TYR A 175 -20.05 13.44 -19.21
CA TYR A 175 -20.07 13.45 -20.67
C TYR A 175 -19.65 12.07 -21.24
N LEU A 176 -18.56 11.49 -20.71
CA LEU A 176 -18.10 10.15 -21.11
C LEU A 176 -19.12 9.06 -20.76
N ASP A 177 -19.71 9.12 -19.56
CA ASP A 177 -20.73 8.19 -19.09
C ASP A 177 -21.96 8.21 -20.01
N ASN A 178 -22.43 9.42 -20.38
CA ASN A 178 -23.55 9.61 -21.30
C ASN A 178 -23.23 9.13 -22.74
N LYS A 179 -21.96 9.07 -23.13
CA LYS A 179 -21.52 8.46 -24.41
C LYS A 179 -21.36 6.94 -24.34
N ASN A 180 -21.72 6.32 -23.22
CA ASN A 180 -21.49 4.89 -22.96
C ASN A 180 -20.00 4.50 -23.06
N VAL A 181 -19.12 5.39 -22.59
CA VAL A 181 -17.68 5.14 -22.42
C VAL A 181 -17.44 4.72 -20.98
N GLN A 182 -16.68 3.65 -20.78
CA GLN A 182 -16.29 3.22 -19.45
C GLN A 182 -15.16 4.09 -18.92
N VAL A 183 -15.30 4.63 -17.72
CA VAL A 183 -14.26 5.40 -17.04
C VAL A 183 -13.73 4.61 -15.86
N ILE A 184 -12.41 4.39 -15.82
CA ILE A 184 -11.72 3.74 -14.71
C ILE A 184 -10.78 4.77 -14.10
N MET A 185 -11.14 5.26 -12.92
CA MET A 185 -10.36 6.25 -12.20
C MET A 185 -9.61 5.59 -11.03
N ILE A 186 -8.31 5.82 -10.96
CA ILE A 186 -7.43 5.33 -9.89
C ILE A 186 -6.69 6.53 -9.30
N SER A 187 -6.81 6.74 -8.00
CA SER A 187 -6.18 7.87 -7.31
C SER A 187 -5.30 7.43 -6.15
N ASP A 188 -4.00 7.58 -6.29
CA ASP A 188 -3.02 7.48 -5.22
C ASP A 188 -2.75 8.86 -4.61
N SER A 189 -3.71 9.33 -3.84
CA SER A 189 -3.59 10.59 -3.10
C SER A 189 -4.32 10.52 -1.78
N CYS A 190 -3.86 11.29 -0.80
CA CYS A 190 -4.56 11.44 0.48
C CYS A 190 -5.95 12.04 0.26
N TYR A 191 -6.95 11.57 1.02
CA TYR A 191 -8.31 12.09 0.95
C TYR A 191 -9.02 12.02 -0.41
N SER A 192 -8.52 11.15 -1.28
CA SER A 192 -9.02 10.95 -2.64
C SER A 192 -10.47 10.49 -2.71
N GLY A 193 -11.05 9.97 -1.63
CA GLY A 193 -12.48 9.62 -1.57
C GLY A 193 -13.45 10.76 -1.95
N ASN A 194 -13.02 12.03 -1.92
CA ASN A 194 -13.83 13.16 -2.37
C ASN A 194 -13.74 13.43 -3.90
N LEU A 195 -12.82 12.78 -4.61
CA LEU A 195 -12.56 13.06 -6.02
C LEU A 195 -13.66 12.56 -6.97
N PHE A 196 -14.43 11.54 -6.58
CA PHE A 196 -15.49 10.96 -7.41
C PHE A 196 -16.91 11.32 -6.94
N ARG A 197 -17.05 12.04 -5.82
CA ARG A 197 -18.28 12.14 -5.02
C ARG A 197 -19.55 12.26 -5.88
N ASN A 198 -20.39 11.21 -5.77
CA ASN A 198 -21.79 11.22 -6.13
C ASN A 198 -22.63 11.61 -4.89
N SER A 199 -23.66 12.43 -5.06
CA SER A 199 -24.38 13.06 -3.93
C SER A 199 -25.28 12.13 -3.13
N SER A 200 -25.56 12.64 -1.94
CA SER A 200 -26.72 12.46 -1.06
C SER A 200 -26.82 11.23 -0.14
N ASN A 201 -26.34 10.03 -0.49
CA ASN A 201 -26.76 8.84 0.29
C ASN A 201 -25.68 8.03 1.02
N SER A 202 -24.38 8.37 0.94
CA SER A 202 -23.43 7.77 1.88
C SER A 202 -23.61 8.43 3.25
N THR A 203 -24.12 7.65 4.22
CA THR A 203 -24.26 8.09 5.61
C THR A 203 -22.95 8.70 6.07
N LYS A 204 -22.96 10.01 6.33
CA LYS A 204 -21.80 10.75 6.83
C LYS A 204 -21.40 10.13 8.18
N LYS A 205 -20.31 9.37 8.22
CA LYS A 205 -19.61 9.04 9.47
C LYS A 205 -18.87 10.30 9.91
N PHE A 206 -19.61 11.24 10.45
CA PHE A 206 -19.08 12.48 11.03
C PHE A 206 -19.53 12.55 12.49
N ILE A 207 -18.63 12.98 13.37
CA ILE A 207 -19.00 13.49 14.70
C ILE A 207 -19.58 14.88 14.45
N PRO A 208 -20.89 15.15 14.68
CA PRO A 208 -21.48 16.47 14.53
C PRO A 208 -20.56 17.57 15.10
N THR A 209 -20.34 18.66 14.37
CA THR A 209 -19.51 19.79 14.82
C THR A 209 -19.98 20.33 16.17
N THR A 210 -21.25 20.08 16.53
CA THR A 210 -21.83 20.35 17.84
C THR A 210 -21.12 19.67 19.02
N LYS A 211 -20.18 18.74 18.79
CA LYS A 211 -19.32 18.13 19.83
C LYS A 211 -17.86 18.64 19.84
N LEU A 212 -17.50 19.55 18.93
CA LEU A 212 -16.20 20.21 18.92
C LEU A 212 -16.42 21.66 19.36
N ASN A 213 -16.07 21.98 20.61
CA ASN A 213 -16.05 23.35 21.15
C ASN A 213 -14.93 24.17 20.46
N LEU A 214 -15.13 24.49 19.19
CA LEU A 214 -14.32 25.44 18.44
C LEU A 214 -15.27 26.53 17.96
N ASP A 215 -14.97 27.77 18.33
CA ASP A 215 -15.67 29.00 17.95
C ASP A 215 -15.52 29.27 16.44
N TYR A 216 -16.18 28.44 15.62
CA TYR A 216 -16.05 28.35 14.16
C TYR A 216 -17.42 28.32 13.47
N ASP A 217 -18.50 28.58 14.20
CA ASP A 217 -19.84 28.08 13.86
C ASP A 217 -20.76 29.05 13.10
N THR A 218 -20.50 30.35 12.99
CA THR A 218 -21.50 31.26 12.40
C THR A 218 -21.50 31.32 10.86
N GLU A 219 -20.36 31.20 10.17
CA GLU A 219 -20.34 31.17 8.69
C GLU A 219 -20.54 29.77 8.11
N VAL A 220 -19.95 28.73 8.73
CA VAL A 220 -20.08 27.35 8.26
C VAL A 220 -21.50 26.81 8.49
N ALA A 221 -22.18 27.19 9.59
CA ALA A 221 -23.58 26.81 9.79
C ALA A 221 -24.51 27.46 8.75
N LYS A 222 -24.29 28.73 8.39
CA LYS A 222 -25.06 29.41 7.34
C LYS A 222 -24.87 28.80 5.95
N ILE A 223 -23.66 28.30 5.64
CA ILE A 223 -23.40 27.59 4.38
C ILE A 223 -24.07 26.20 4.38
N LYS A 224 -24.07 25.48 5.51
CA LYS A 224 -24.78 24.20 5.65
C LYS A 224 -26.29 24.35 5.46
N GLU A 225 -26.92 25.39 6.00
CA GLU A 225 -28.37 25.63 5.82
C GLU A 225 -28.76 25.89 4.35
N ARG A 226 -27.94 26.62 3.60
CA ARG A 226 -28.18 26.84 2.15
C ARG A 226 -28.03 25.56 1.33
N THR A 227 -27.03 24.72 1.68
CA THR A 227 -26.75 23.47 0.96
C THR A 227 -27.86 22.42 1.16
N HIS A 228 -28.63 22.48 2.24
CA HIS A 228 -29.74 21.56 2.49
C HIS A 228 -30.98 21.79 1.61
N LYS A 229 -31.14 22.98 1.01
CA LYS A 229 -32.29 23.30 0.13
C LYS A 229 -32.09 22.86 -1.31
N GLU A 230 -30.86 22.67 -1.78
CA GLU A 230 -30.55 22.16 -3.12
C GLU A 230 -30.28 20.65 -3.09
N LYS A 231 -31.31 19.83 -2.81
CA LYS A 231 -31.26 18.40 -3.14
C LYS A 231 -31.41 18.22 -4.65
N HIS A 232 -30.41 18.66 -5.41
CA HIS A 232 -30.29 18.21 -6.79
C HIS A 232 -30.07 16.69 -6.75
N HIS A 233 -31.02 15.93 -7.31
CA HIS A 233 -30.85 14.52 -7.61
C HIS A 233 -29.66 14.36 -8.55
N GLN A 234 -28.48 14.17 -7.98
CA GLN A 234 -27.27 13.92 -8.73
C GLN A 234 -27.37 12.52 -9.33
N LYS A 235 -27.38 12.49 -10.66
CA LYS A 235 -27.37 11.27 -11.45
C LYS A 235 -26.16 10.41 -11.06
N GLU A 236 -26.41 9.14 -10.76
CA GLU A 236 -25.33 8.17 -10.59
C GLU A 236 -24.69 7.85 -11.95
N TYR A 237 -23.37 7.72 -11.99
CA TYR A 237 -22.69 7.25 -13.20
C TYR A 237 -23.04 5.80 -13.46
N ASN A 238 -23.24 5.41 -14.71
CA ASN A 238 -23.50 4.02 -15.08
C ASN A 238 -22.22 3.22 -15.33
N ASN A 239 -21.18 3.88 -15.82
CA ASN A 239 -19.97 3.31 -16.40
C ASN A 239 -18.68 3.83 -15.74
N LEU A 240 -18.77 4.51 -14.59
CA LEU A 240 -17.60 4.93 -13.79
C LEU A 240 -17.27 3.90 -12.71
N ILE A 241 -16.00 3.47 -12.70
CA ILE A 241 -15.39 2.69 -11.63
C ILE A 241 -14.27 3.53 -11.01
N PHE A 242 -14.25 3.65 -9.69
CA PHE A 242 -13.24 4.41 -8.98
C PHE A 242 -12.56 3.59 -7.90
N PHE A 243 -11.24 3.66 -7.84
CA PHE A 243 -10.40 3.12 -6.78
C PHE A 243 -9.51 4.23 -6.22
N SER A 244 -9.37 4.30 -4.90
CA SER A 244 -8.57 5.36 -4.30
C SER A 244 -7.87 4.94 -3.04
N ALA A 245 -6.65 5.42 -2.85
CA ALA A 245 -5.78 5.00 -1.76
C ALA A 245 -6.36 5.25 -0.35
N GLY A 246 -7.25 6.23 -0.18
CA GLY A 246 -7.82 6.58 1.12
C GLY A 246 -9.24 7.12 1.06
N GLY A 247 -9.98 6.86 2.15
CA GLY A 247 -11.24 7.53 2.49
C GLY A 247 -11.10 9.05 2.58
N THR A 248 -12.23 9.75 2.72
CA THR A 248 -12.31 11.23 2.77
C THR A 248 -11.59 11.85 3.98
N ASP A 249 -11.22 11.02 4.95
CA ASP A 249 -10.64 11.33 6.25
C ASP A 249 -9.29 10.65 6.49
N LYS A 250 -8.77 9.87 5.53
CA LYS A 250 -7.54 9.09 5.70
C LYS A 250 -6.40 9.62 4.84
N THR A 251 -5.23 9.71 5.46
CA THR A 251 -3.96 9.88 4.79
C THR A 251 -3.44 8.53 4.31
N VAL A 252 -2.60 8.57 3.29
CA VAL A 252 -1.98 7.41 2.66
C VAL A 252 -0.48 7.59 2.77
N ALA A 253 0.23 6.49 3.06
CA ALA A 253 1.67 6.52 3.21
C ALA A 253 2.38 6.30 1.86
N GLU A 254 3.47 7.03 1.67
CA GLU A 254 4.51 6.74 0.68
C GLU A 254 5.34 5.53 1.14
N ASP A 255 5.87 4.76 0.20
CA ASP A 255 7.00 3.87 0.45
C ASP A 255 8.28 4.68 0.29
N ASP A 256 8.91 5.03 1.41
CA ASP A 256 10.11 5.87 1.44
C ASP A 256 11.30 5.29 0.69
N ARG A 257 11.31 3.99 0.42
CA ARG A 257 12.45 3.28 -0.21
C ARG A 257 12.31 3.31 -1.71
N LEU A 258 11.13 2.97 -2.21
CA LEU A 258 10.82 3.03 -3.64
C LEU A 258 10.54 4.45 -4.08
N LYS A 259 10.26 5.35 -3.12
CA LYS A 259 9.81 6.72 -3.32
C LYS A 259 8.56 6.69 -4.21
N ARG A 260 7.57 5.90 -3.82
CA ARG A 260 6.35 5.61 -4.57
C ARG A 260 5.18 5.47 -3.62
N GLY A 261 3.98 5.83 -4.05
CA GLY A 261 2.78 5.64 -3.25
C GLY A 261 2.52 4.16 -2.98
N LYS A 262 2.25 3.80 -1.71
CA LYS A 262 1.99 2.40 -1.32
C LYS A 262 0.80 1.82 -2.06
N PHE A 263 -0.20 2.64 -2.35
CA PHE A 263 -1.39 2.17 -3.08
C PHE A 263 -1.08 1.86 -4.54
N SER A 264 -0.30 2.69 -5.23
CA SER A 264 0.15 2.42 -6.61
C SER A 264 0.94 1.11 -6.71
N LEU A 265 1.82 0.84 -5.73
CA LEU A 265 2.55 -0.43 -5.64
C LEU A 265 1.62 -1.63 -5.47
N VAL A 266 0.59 -1.48 -4.64
CA VAL A 266 -0.43 -2.52 -4.42
C VAL A 266 -1.29 -2.73 -5.67
N VAL A 267 -1.70 -1.65 -6.35
CA VAL A 267 -2.41 -1.75 -7.64
C VAL A 267 -1.56 -2.50 -8.65
N GLU A 268 -0.28 -2.14 -8.81
CA GLU A 268 0.64 -2.83 -9.73
C GLU A 268 0.78 -4.33 -9.39
N LYS A 269 0.88 -4.68 -8.11
CA LYS A 269 0.90 -6.08 -7.64
C LYS A 269 -0.40 -6.79 -8.00
N CYS A 270 -1.55 -6.13 -7.81
CA CYS A 270 -2.85 -6.69 -8.12
C CYS A 270 -3.09 -6.85 -9.62
N LEU A 271 -2.59 -5.96 -10.47
CA LEU A 271 -2.63 -6.15 -11.93
C LEU A 271 -1.95 -7.46 -12.37
N LYS A 272 -1.03 -7.99 -11.56
CA LYS A 272 -0.29 -9.23 -11.83
C LYS A 272 -0.94 -10.47 -11.21
N THR A 273 -1.85 -10.30 -10.25
CA THR A 273 -2.32 -11.40 -9.38
C THR A 273 -3.83 -11.49 -9.20
N ALA A 274 -4.58 -10.45 -9.54
CA ALA A 274 -6.02 -10.36 -9.30
C ALA A 274 -6.86 -11.22 -10.23
N ASN A 275 -6.34 -11.63 -11.40
CA ASN A 275 -7.05 -12.55 -12.30
C ASN A 275 -7.06 -13.97 -11.69
N GLN A 276 -8.02 -14.21 -10.80
CA GLN A 276 -8.10 -15.43 -9.99
C GLN A 276 -8.65 -16.59 -10.81
N ASN A 277 -9.60 -16.31 -11.71
CA ASN A 277 -10.26 -17.32 -12.54
C ASN A 277 -9.49 -17.66 -13.84
N ARG A 278 -8.41 -16.92 -14.13
CA ARG A 278 -7.52 -17.07 -15.30
C ARG A 278 -8.22 -16.85 -16.65
N ASP A 279 -9.25 -16.02 -16.72
CA ASP A 279 -10.00 -15.72 -17.95
C ASP A 279 -9.40 -14.58 -18.82
N ASN A 280 -8.15 -14.21 -18.53
CA ASN A 280 -7.43 -13.05 -19.06
C ASN A 280 -8.10 -11.68 -18.84
N LYS A 281 -9.01 -11.58 -17.87
CA LYS A 281 -9.63 -10.32 -17.44
C LYS A 281 -9.38 -10.12 -15.96
N ILE A 282 -9.42 -8.86 -15.54
CA ILE A 282 -9.47 -8.49 -14.13
C ILE A 282 -10.74 -7.68 -13.97
N THR A 283 -11.72 -8.26 -13.30
CA THR A 283 -12.99 -7.61 -12.99
C THR A 283 -12.81 -6.59 -11.84
N LYS A 284 -13.79 -5.70 -11.67
CA LYS A 284 -13.83 -4.78 -10.52
C LYS A 284 -13.74 -5.56 -9.22
N LYS A 285 -14.50 -6.64 -9.09
CA LYS A 285 -14.54 -7.49 -7.90
C LYS A 285 -13.18 -8.13 -7.61
N GLU A 286 -12.55 -8.72 -8.61
CA GLU A 286 -11.22 -9.32 -8.47
C GLU A 286 -10.15 -8.32 -8.05
N LEU A 287 -10.14 -7.14 -8.68
CA LEU A 287 -9.21 -6.08 -8.30
C LEU A 287 -9.48 -5.62 -6.86
N GLN A 288 -10.75 -5.36 -6.52
CA GLN A 288 -11.17 -4.97 -5.17
C GLN A 288 -10.76 -6.01 -4.12
N GLU A 289 -11.01 -7.30 -4.36
CA GLU A 289 -10.62 -8.39 -3.46
C GLU A 289 -9.11 -8.45 -3.29
N CYS A 290 -8.34 -8.37 -4.38
CA CYS A 290 -6.88 -8.33 -4.30
C CYS A 290 -6.39 -7.15 -3.48
N LEU A 291 -6.91 -5.94 -3.75
CA LEU A 291 -6.54 -4.75 -2.99
C LEU A 291 -6.85 -4.95 -1.50
N HIS A 292 -7.97 -5.58 -1.13
CA HIS A 292 -8.33 -5.83 0.28
C HIS A 292 -7.41 -6.82 1.00
N THR A 293 -6.69 -7.69 0.27
CA THR A 293 -5.74 -8.63 0.89
C THR A 293 -4.44 -7.96 1.33
N GLU A 294 -4.15 -6.75 0.87
CA GLU A 294 -2.94 -6.02 1.22
C GLU A 294 -3.18 -5.15 2.46
N ASP A 295 -2.46 -5.43 3.55
CA ASP A 295 -2.61 -4.71 4.83
C ASP A 295 -2.43 -3.19 4.68
N THR A 296 -1.55 -2.77 3.77
CA THR A 296 -1.30 -1.37 3.43
C THR A 296 -2.45 -0.69 2.70
N ALA A 297 -3.41 -1.46 2.20
CA ALA A 297 -4.53 -0.99 1.39
C ALA A 297 -5.88 -1.10 2.11
N LYS A 298 -5.97 -1.47 3.39
CA LYS A 298 -7.27 -1.59 4.12
C LYS A 298 -8.12 -0.31 4.19
N ALA A 299 -7.64 0.82 3.70
CA ALA A 299 -8.29 2.13 3.71
C ALA A 299 -8.86 2.62 2.37
N PHE A 300 -8.78 1.85 1.27
CA PHE A 300 -9.22 2.35 -0.04
C PHE A 300 -10.75 2.45 -0.18
N VAL A 301 -11.19 3.37 -1.04
CA VAL A 301 -12.59 3.51 -1.44
C VAL A 301 -12.79 2.94 -2.84
N VAL A 302 -13.85 2.16 -3.01
CA VAL A 302 -14.32 1.66 -4.30
C VAL A 302 -15.70 2.24 -4.61
N TYR A 303 -15.90 2.71 -5.84
CA TYR A 303 -17.22 3.09 -6.36
C TYR A 303 -17.54 2.38 -7.69
N PRO A 304 -18.81 2.02 -7.93
CA PRO A 304 -19.91 2.03 -6.95
C PRO A 304 -19.64 1.04 -5.82
N SER A 305 -20.14 1.32 -4.61
CA SER A 305 -19.95 0.41 -3.47
C SER A 305 -20.79 -0.86 -3.58
N ASN A 306 -21.80 -0.85 -4.45
CA ASN A 306 -22.64 -2.00 -4.77
C ASN A 306 -22.02 -2.88 -5.86
N ASP A 307 -22.62 -4.06 -6.05
CA ASP A 307 -22.14 -5.07 -7.01
C ASP A 307 -22.58 -4.83 -8.46
N ARG A 308 -23.24 -3.69 -8.77
CA ARG A 308 -23.76 -3.41 -10.12
C ARG A 308 -22.68 -3.52 -11.20
N LEU A 309 -21.45 -3.11 -10.87
CA LEU A 309 -20.29 -3.19 -11.77
C LEU A 309 -19.26 -4.24 -11.34
N ALA A 310 -19.63 -5.20 -10.47
CA ALA A 310 -18.70 -6.20 -9.93
C ALA A 310 -17.99 -7.00 -11.03
N ASN A 311 -18.72 -7.41 -12.06
CA ASN A 311 -18.20 -8.23 -13.17
C ASN A 311 -17.68 -7.40 -14.35
N GLN A 312 -17.73 -6.06 -14.26
CA GLN A 312 -17.20 -5.20 -15.31
C GLN A 312 -15.69 -5.39 -15.37
N THR A 313 -15.16 -5.64 -16.58
CA THR A 313 -13.72 -5.73 -16.79
C THR A 313 -13.08 -4.36 -16.54
N VAL A 314 -12.08 -4.32 -15.67
CA VAL A 314 -11.28 -3.12 -15.38
C VAL A 314 -9.94 -3.21 -16.10
N PHE A 315 -9.32 -4.39 -16.19
CA PHE A 315 -8.08 -4.57 -16.93
C PHE A 315 -8.09 -5.86 -17.73
N LYS A 316 -7.31 -5.92 -18.82
CA LYS A 316 -6.96 -7.20 -19.44
C LYS A 316 -5.79 -7.79 -18.67
N ALA A 317 -5.90 -9.02 -18.19
CA ALA A 317 -4.74 -9.68 -17.63
C ALA A 317 -3.84 -10.11 -18.79
N ASN A 318 -2.75 -9.38 -19.00
CA ASN A 318 -1.76 -9.77 -19.99
C ASN A 318 -0.86 -10.83 -19.34
N HIS A 319 -1.36 -12.07 -19.26
CA HIS A 319 -0.47 -13.22 -19.09
C HIS A 319 0.25 -13.39 -20.43
N LYS A 320 1.26 -12.54 -20.71
CA LYS A 320 2.47 -13.16 -21.23
C LYS A 320 2.74 -14.24 -20.19
N ASN A 321 2.88 -15.49 -20.62
CA ASN A 321 3.71 -16.44 -19.90
C ASN A 321 5.10 -15.80 -19.88
N ILE A 322 5.27 -14.76 -19.05
CA ILE A 322 6.51 -14.48 -18.40
C ILE A 322 6.64 -15.75 -17.59
N THR A 323 7.26 -16.77 -18.21
CA THR A 323 8.18 -17.61 -17.49
C THR A 323 9.01 -16.58 -16.76
N LEU A 324 8.63 -16.27 -15.52
CA LEU A 324 9.49 -15.57 -14.61
C LEU A 324 10.73 -16.44 -14.74
N GLN A 325 11.77 -15.94 -15.41
CA GLN A 325 13.10 -16.38 -15.04
C GLN A 325 13.08 -16.14 -13.57
N GLN A 326 12.96 -17.26 -12.86
CA GLN A 326 12.64 -17.31 -11.46
C GLN A 326 13.88 -16.69 -10.84
N LYS A 327 13.92 -15.36 -10.73
CA LYS A 327 14.84 -14.69 -9.82
C LYS A 327 14.60 -15.46 -8.54
N ASP A 328 15.65 -16.09 -8.02
CA ASP A 328 15.61 -17.01 -6.89
C ASP A 328 14.97 -16.29 -5.69
N LYS A 329 13.64 -16.23 -5.70
CA LYS A 329 12.77 -15.57 -4.74
C LYS A 329 12.20 -16.71 -3.93
N ILE A 330 12.81 -16.91 -2.78
CA ILE A 330 12.42 -17.94 -1.85
C ILE A 330 11.56 -17.26 -0.81
N ARG A 331 10.26 -17.53 -0.83
CA ARG A 331 9.35 -17.12 0.24
C ARG A 331 9.25 -18.27 1.21
N VAL A 332 9.72 -18.06 2.44
CA VAL A 332 9.83 -19.13 3.43
C VAL A 332 8.68 -19.02 4.42
N LYS A 333 7.76 -19.99 4.37
CA LYS A 333 6.83 -20.25 5.47
C LYS A 333 7.51 -21.29 6.37
N THR A 334 7.92 -20.88 7.56
CA THR A 334 8.85 -21.67 8.39
C THR A 334 8.17 -22.83 9.10
N SER A 335 7.74 -23.86 8.36
CA SER A 335 7.51 -25.18 8.97
C SER A 335 8.87 -25.88 9.13
N VAL A 336 9.16 -26.38 10.34
CA VAL A 336 10.48 -26.92 10.73
C VAL A 336 10.96 -28.08 9.82
N ARG A 337 10.04 -28.79 9.16
CA ARG A 337 10.32 -29.96 8.31
C ARG A 337 10.79 -29.61 6.89
N GLU A 338 10.63 -28.37 6.43
CA GLU A 338 10.95 -27.97 5.05
C GLU A 338 12.30 -27.25 4.92
N ILE A 339 12.83 -26.69 6.01
CA ILE A 339 14.12 -25.98 6.00
C ILE A 339 15.29 -26.91 5.67
N THR A 340 15.19 -28.21 5.96
CA THR A 340 16.20 -29.20 5.60
C THR A 340 16.20 -29.58 4.12
N LYS A 341 15.13 -29.27 3.38
CA LYS A 341 14.99 -29.57 1.93
C LYS A 341 15.48 -28.45 1.02
N ILE A 342 16.09 -27.39 1.57
CA ILE A 342 16.63 -26.23 0.84
C ILE A 342 17.81 -26.61 -0.08
N SER A 343 18.18 -27.90 -0.20
CA SER A 343 19.23 -28.36 -1.11
C SER A 343 18.78 -28.82 -2.50
N SER A 344 17.49 -28.87 -2.88
CA SER A 344 17.19 -29.18 -4.30
C SER A 344 15.86 -28.71 -4.90
N GLU A 345 14.70 -28.74 -4.26
CA GLU A 345 13.44 -28.38 -4.96
C GLU A 345 12.40 -27.79 -3.98
N ILE A 346 11.78 -26.66 -4.33
CA ILE A 346 10.92 -25.89 -3.41
C ILE A 346 9.55 -25.56 -4.03
N VAL A 347 8.49 -25.84 -3.25
CA VAL A 347 7.11 -25.38 -3.45
C VAL A 347 6.71 -24.45 -2.28
N ILE A 348 6.04 -23.32 -2.59
CA ILE A 348 5.79 -22.17 -1.70
C ILE A 348 4.27 -21.98 -1.48
N ASP A 349 3.86 -21.68 -0.24
CA ASP A 349 2.53 -21.13 0.08
C ASP A 349 2.51 -19.60 -0.12
N LYS A 350 1.73 -19.14 -1.10
CA LYS A 350 1.67 -17.73 -1.53
C LYS A 350 0.99 -16.78 -0.52
N LYS A 351 0.33 -17.30 0.52
CA LYS A 351 -0.58 -16.48 1.36
C LYS A 351 -0.06 -16.09 2.74
N ASN A 352 1.00 -16.71 3.27
CA ASN A 352 1.48 -16.45 4.65
C ASN A 352 2.98 -16.77 4.82
N TYR A 353 3.88 -15.82 4.61
CA TYR A 353 5.33 -16.00 4.82
C TYR A 353 5.87 -15.04 5.89
N ASP A 354 6.84 -15.49 6.70
CA ASP A 354 7.45 -14.65 7.74
C ASP A 354 8.53 -13.73 7.18
N ILE A 355 9.27 -14.24 6.17
CA ILE A 355 10.35 -13.54 5.47
C ILE A 355 10.35 -13.89 3.97
N GLU A 356 10.70 -12.93 3.12
CA GLU A 356 10.99 -13.13 1.70
C GLU A 356 12.51 -13.05 1.50
N ILE A 357 13.11 -13.99 0.80
CA ILE A 357 14.55 -14.01 0.54
C ILE A 357 14.75 -13.88 -0.96
N VAL A 358 15.49 -12.85 -1.38
CA VAL A 358 15.77 -12.58 -2.79
C VAL A 358 17.26 -12.63 -3.01
N LYS A 359 17.70 -13.49 -3.93
CA LYS A 359 19.08 -13.47 -4.38
C LYS A 359 19.36 -12.23 -5.23
N VAL A 360 20.40 -11.48 -4.89
CA VAL A 360 20.87 -10.29 -5.59
C VAL A 360 22.37 -10.45 -5.82
N GLY A 361 22.76 -10.84 -7.04
CA GLY A 361 24.15 -11.18 -7.36
C GLY A 361 24.64 -12.39 -6.56
N ASN A 362 25.74 -12.23 -5.82
CA ASN A 362 26.35 -13.24 -4.95
C ASN A 362 25.84 -13.20 -3.50
N LYS A 363 24.83 -12.38 -3.21
CA LYS A 363 24.24 -12.22 -1.88
C LYS A 363 22.75 -12.51 -1.89
N TYR A 364 22.18 -12.60 -0.71
CA TYR A 364 20.77 -12.77 -0.44
C TYR A 364 20.30 -11.61 0.43
N GLN A 365 19.26 -10.93 -0.04
CA GLN A 365 18.53 -9.95 0.74
C GLN A 365 17.33 -10.63 1.38
N ILE A 366 17.25 -10.55 2.70
CA ILE A 366 16.17 -11.10 3.48
C ILE A 366 15.25 -9.95 3.86
N PHE A 367 14.00 -10.06 3.44
CA PHE A 367 12.94 -9.10 3.63
C PHE A 367 11.98 -9.62 4.70
N ARG A 368 11.44 -8.73 5.53
CA ARG A 368 10.30 -9.05 6.40
C ARG A 368 9.00 -9.03 5.60
N TYR A 369 7.90 -9.49 6.20
CA TYR A 369 6.56 -9.35 5.61
C TYR A 369 6.16 -7.89 5.35
N THR A 370 6.73 -6.93 6.09
CA THR A 370 6.61 -5.48 5.84
C THR A 370 7.28 -5.05 4.53
N GLY A 371 8.06 -5.93 3.92
CA GLY A 371 8.80 -5.72 2.70
C GLY A 371 10.16 -5.10 2.90
N GLU A 372 10.59 -4.75 4.13
CA GLU A 372 11.88 -4.13 4.44
C GLU A 372 13.03 -5.12 4.43
N VAL A 373 14.20 -4.73 3.86
CA VAL A 373 15.43 -5.53 3.95
C VAL A 373 15.88 -5.55 5.40
N TYR A 374 15.80 -6.73 6.02
CA TYR A 374 16.25 -6.96 7.38
C TYR A 374 17.72 -7.37 7.43
N ALA A 375 18.18 -8.19 6.47
CA ALA A 375 19.55 -8.68 6.42
C ALA A 375 20.03 -8.82 4.97
N GLU A 376 21.33 -8.62 4.77
CA GLU A 376 22.02 -8.95 3.51
C GLU A 376 23.17 -9.90 3.83
N VAL A 377 23.07 -11.12 3.34
CA VAL A 377 23.96 -12.23 3.72
C VAL A 377 24.51 -12.93 2.48
N ASN A 378 25.72 -13.45 2.56
CA ASN A 378 26.22 -14.36 1.51
C ASN A 378 25.55 -15.75 1.65
N ASN A 379 25.84 -16.67 0.72
CA ASN A 379 25.25 -18.01 0.74
C ASN A 379 25.55 -18.80 2.02
N THR A 380 26.76 -18.68 2.57
CA THR A 380 27.17 -19.35 3.81
C THR A 380 26.39 -18.81 5.00
N ASP A 381 26.28 -17.49 5.11
CA ASP A 381 25.58 -16.80 6.19
C ASP A 381 24.05 -16.94 6.07
N LEU A 382 23.51 -17.16 4.88
CA LEU A 382 22.09 -17.49 4.69
C LEU A 382 21.70 -18.78 5.44
N LYS A 383 22.55 -19.81 5.39
CA LYS A 383 22.28 -21.07 6.13
C LYS A 383 22.25 -20.82 7.64
N LYS A 384 23.17 -20.00 8.15
CA LYS A 384 23.23 -19.60 9.57
C LYS A 384 21.98 -18.83 9.98
N TYR A 385 21.59 -17.87 9.15
CA TYR A 385 20.38 -17.08 9.33
C TYR A 385 19.13 -17.98 9.41
N LEU A 386 18.96 -18.90 8.45
CA LEU A 386 17.83 -19.83 8.42
C LEU A 386 17.82 -20.80 9.62
N LEU A 387 19.00 -21.22 10.09
CA LEU A 387 19.12 -22.04 11.30
C LEU A 387 18.69 -21.26 12.54
N ALA A 388 19.15 -20.01 12.66
CA ALA A 388 18.80 -19.12 13.75
C ALA A 388 17.29 -18.85 13.84
N LEU A 389 16.61 -18.64 12.71
CA LEU A 389 15.15 -18.47 12.69
C LEU A 389 14.39 -19.65 13.33
N LYS A 390 14.94 -20.87 13.26
CA LYS A 390 14.31 -22.04 13.91
C LYS A 390 14.19 -21.85 15.41
N LEU A 391 15.15 -21.17 16.06
CA LEU A 391 15.11 -20.85 17.48
C LEU A 391 13.94 -19.90 17.79
N PHE A 392 13.74 -18.87 16.98
CA PHE A 392 12.67 -17.88 17.19
C PHE A 392 11.27 -18.50 17.07
N LYS A 393 11.13 -19.60 16.32
CA LYS A 393 9.87 -20.33 16.16
C LYS A 393 9.59 -21.37 17.24
N LEU A 394 10.56 -21.68 18.11
CA LEU A 394 10.32 -22.60 19.22
C LEU A 394 9.23 -22.04 20.15
N LYS A 395 8.31 -22.94 20.53
CA LYS A 395 7.23 -22.68 21.48
C LYS A 395 7.47 -23.56 22.70
N GLY A 396 7.44 -22.91 23.86
CA GLY A 396 7.53 -23.60 25.15
C GLY A 396 6.14 -23.92 25.70
N ILE A 397 6.11 -24.38 26.96
CA ILE A 397 4.88 -24.66 27.70
C ILE A 397 4.09 -23.40 28.12
N GLY A 398 4.66 -22.20 27.93
CA GLY A 398 4.00 -20.96 28.30
C GLY A 398 4.70 -19.71 27.80
N LYS A 399 4.12 -18.56 28.11
CA LYS A 399 4.63 -17.23 27.76
C LYS A 399 5.30 -16.54 28.95
N ILE A 400 6.30 -15.72 28.66
CA ILE A 400 6.92 -14.78 29.61
C ILE A 400 6.36 -13.40 29.28
N ASP A 401 6.04 -12.60 30.30
CA ASP A 401 5.73 -11.18 30.10
C ASP A 401 7.03 -10.37 30.13
N VAL A 402 7.33 -9.70 29.03
CA VAL A 402 8.54 -8.89 28.85
C VAL A 402 8.14 -7.52 28.33
N SER A 403 8.74 -6.47 28.90
CA SER A 403 8.60 -5.09 28.47
C SER A 403 9.91 -4.55 27.92
N VAL A 404 9.81 -3.70 26.90
CA VAL A 404 10.93 -2.89 26.41
C VAL A 404 10.67 -1.46 26.86
N LEU A 405 11.61 -0.90 27.59
CA LEU A 405 11.50 0.38 28.28
C LEU A 405 12.60 1.33 27.79
N ASN A 406 12.27 2.61 27.68
CA ASN A 406 13.26 3.65 27.40
C ASN A 406 13.92 4.22 28.68
N ASP A 407 14.74 5.27 28.54
CA ASP A 407 15.39 5.97 29.66
C ASP A 407 14.42 6.36 30.79
N ASN A 408 13.19 6.72 30.42
CA ASN A 408 12.14 7.15 31.34
C ASN A 408 11.32 5.99 31.89
N ARG A 409 11.75 4.75 31.66
CA ARG A 409 11.05 3.50 32.01
C ARG A 409 9.64 3.42 31.43
N LYS A 410 9.39 4.06 30.28
CA LYS A 410 8.12 3.97 29.55
C LYS A 410 8.24 2.97 28.41
N THR A 411 7.16 2.23 28.17
CA THR A 411 7.04 1.40 26.96
C THR A 411 6.88 2.31 25.75
N VAL A 412 7.78 2.20 24.79
CA VAL A 412 7.75 2.96 23.53
C VAL A 412 7.73 2.03 22.33
N GLY A 413 7.11 2.45 21.23
CA GLY A 413 7.06 1.67 19.99
C GLY A 413 8.37 1.71 19.20
N GLN A 414 9.14 2.79 19.36
CA GLN A 414 10.38 3.06 18.62
C GLN A 414 11.43 3.66 19.54
N PHE A 415 12.70 3.33 19.30
CA PHE A 415 13.85 3.78 20.08
C PHE A 415 14.78 4.64 19.23
N CYS A 416 15.24 5.75 19.81
CA CYS A 416 16.01 6.74 19.07
C CYS A 416 17.52 6.61 19.27
N LYS A 417 18.29 7.18 18.35
CA LYS A 417 19.75 7.22 18.45
C LYS A 417 20.16 7.87 19.77
N GLY A 418 20.95 7.13 20.56
CA GLY A 418 21.46 7.56 21.86
C GLY A 418 20.52 7.33 23.04
N GLU A 419 19.28 6.89 22.81
CA GLU A 419 18.35 6.48 23.88
C GLU A 419 18.80 5.15 24.51
N ARG A 420 18.61 4.95 25.83
CA ARG A 420 18.79 3.62 26.41
C ARG A 420 17.54 2.79 26.19
N LEU A 421 17.79 1.58 25.76
CA LEU A 421 16.82 0.52 25.63
C LEU A 421 17.06 -0.48 26.74
N THR A 422 16.04 -0.69 27.58
CA THR A 422 16.03 -1.71 28.63
C THR A 422 14.99 -2.77 28.32
N VAL A 423 15.37 -4.05 28.33
CA VAL A 423 14.41 -5.16 28.25
C VAL A 423 14.26 -5.77 29.62
N GLN A 424 13.04 -5.83 30.14
CA GLN A 424 12.74 -6.29 31.50
C GLN A 424 11.69 -7.41 31.50
N ILE A 425 11.93 -8.47 32.28
CA ILE A 425 10.90 -9.49 32.59
C ILE A 425 10.01 -8.97 33.73
N LYS A 426 8.69 -8.97 33.53
CA LYS A 426 7.74 -8.42 34.52
C LYS A 426 7.51 -9.34 35.72
N ASP A 427 7.39 -10.65 35.50
CA ASP A 427 7.18 -11.62 36.58
C ASP A 427 8.49 -12.33 36.92
N GLN A 428 9.11 -11.94 38.03
CA GLN A 428 10.40 -12.47 38.46
C GLN A 428 10.30 -13.84 39.13
N ARG A 429 9.09 -14.24 39.57
CA ARG A 429 8.89 -15.50 40.29
C ARG A 429 9.16 -16.65 39.31
N ASN A 430 10.29 -17.33 39.47
CA ASN A 430 10.80 -18.43 38.64
C ASN A 430 11.64 -18.03 37.40
N THR A 431 12.45 -16.96 37.46
CA THR A 431 13.25 -16.48 36.32
C THR A 431 14.77 -16.65 36.45
N ASP A 432 15.24 -17.54 37.32
CA ASP A 432 16.68 -17.65 37.63
C ASP A 432 17.57 -18.13 36.47
N TYR A 433 16.96 -18.66 35.41
CA TYR A 433 17.67 -19.27 34.28
C TYR A 433 17.14 -18.74 32.95
N ILE A 434 17.62 -17.57 32.54
CA ILE A 434 17.18 -16.91 31.31
C ILE A 434 18.22 -17.10 30.20
N VAL A 435 17.74 -17.45 29.02
CA VAL A 435 18.51 -17.34 27.78
C VAL A 435 17.81 -16.31 26.90
N ALA A 436 18.54 -15.27 26.52
CA ALA A 436 18.05 -14.22 25.63
C ALA A 436 18.94 -14.18 24.39
N ILE A 437 18.34 -14.21 23.20
CA ILE A 437 19.05 -14.18 21.93
C ILE A 437 18.50 -13.11 20.99
N SER A 438 19.40 -12.45 20.25
CA SER A 438 19.09 -11.54 19.16
C SER A 438 19.69 -12.04 17.84
N LEU A 439 19.15 -11.54 16.73
CA LEU A 439 19.68 -11.78 15.38
C LEU A 439 20.21 -10.47 14.80
N ASP A 440 21.48 -10.47 14.40
CA ASP A 440 22.06 -9.32 13.70
C ASP A 440 21.77 -9.34 12.18
N ARG A 441 22.10 -8.25 11.50
CA ARG A 441 21.94 -8.10 10.04
C ARG A 441 22.79 -9.04 9.19
N LYS A 442 23.77 -9.71 9.80
CA LYS A 442 24.63 -10.72 9.16
C LYS A 442 24.13 -12.14 9.48
N GLY A 443 23.02 -12.28 10.21
CA GLY A 443 22.44 -13.56 10.62
C GLY A 443 23.16 -14.24 11.76
N LYS A 444 24.01 -13.53 12.50
CA LYS A 444 24.64 -14.05 13.72
C LYS A 444 23.65 -14.04 14.87
N VAL A 445 23.67 -15.12 15.65
CA VAL A 445 22.90 -15.20 16.90
C VAL A 445 23.74 -14.61 18.02
N ILE A 446 23.28 -13.50 18.56
CA ILE A 446 23.89 -12.86 19.72
C ILE A 446 23.17 -13.39 20.96
N MET A 447 23.89 -14.10 21.83
CA MET A 447 23.42 -14.51 23.15
C MET A 447 23.66 -13.37 24.14
N LEU A 448 22.57 -12.78 24.61
CA LEU A 448 22.56 -11.69 25.58
C LEU A 448 22.63 -12.21 27.02
N GLN A 449 22.13 -13.42 27.25
CA GLN A 449 22.20 -14.14 28.53
C GLN A 449 22.34 -15.65 28.29
N PRO A 450 23.14 -16.39 29.08
CA PRO A 450 24.04 -15.89 30.14
C PRO A 450 25.15 -14.96 29.62
N ASN A 451 25.62 -14.03 30.45
CA ASN A 451 26.86 -13.28 30.21
C ASN A 451 27.88 -13.66 31.29
N ASP A 452 29.15 -13.83 30.91
CA ASP A 452 30.21 -14.46 31.72
C ASP A 452 30.51 -13.68 33.02
N ASP A 453 30.20 -12.39 33.08
CA ASP A 453 30.67 -11.48 34.14
C ASP A 453 29.66 -11.16 35.26
N LYS A 454 28.41 -11.68 35.23
CA LYS A 454 27.41 -11.35 36.26
C LYS A 454 26.66 -12.58 36.77
N GLN A 455 26.93 -12.95 38.02
CA GLN A 455 26.13 -13.92 38.77
C GLN A 455 24.80 -13.29 39.20
N LYS A 456 23.70 -13.96 38.82
CA LYS A 456 22.30 -13.82 39.25
C LYS A 456 21.39 -12.90 38.42
N SER A 457 20.15 -13.39 38.33
CA SER A 457 18.96 -12.92 37.62
C SER A 457 18.62 -11.48 37.98
N SER A 458 19.20 -10.52 37.25
CA SER A 458 18.60 -9.20 37.17
C SER A 458 17.37 -9.29 36.27
N SER A 459 16.24 -8.68 36.66
CA SER A 459 15.06 -8.62 35.79
C SER A 459 15.32 -7.91 34.48
N ASN A 460 16.41 -7.13 34.41
CA ASN A 460 16.86 -6.44 33.21
C ASN A 460 17.72 -7.40 32.39
N LEU A 461 17.17 -7.89 31.29
CA LEU A 461 17.84 -8.78 30.35
C LEU A 461 18.93 -8.05 29.55
N LEU A 462 18.63 -6.81 29.21
CA LEU A 462 19.42 -5.96 28.35
C LEU A 462 19.25 -4.51 28.83
N ASP A 463 20.34 -3.76 28.88
CA ASP A 463 20.32 -2.32 29.10
C ASP A 463 21.47 -1.72 28.28
N ILE A 464 21.13 -1.17 27.12
CA ILE A 464 22.10 -0.70 26.13
C ILE A 464 21.71 0.67 25.59
N GLY A 465 22.69 1.48 25.24
CA GLY A 465 22.47 2.67 24.42
C GLY A 465 22.23 2.25 22.97
N VAL A 466 21.17 2.78 22.35
CA VAL A 466 20.80 2.56 20.95
C VAL A 466 21.85 3.22 20.06
N LYS A 467 22.55 2.39 19.28
CA LYS A 467 23.61 2.79 18.36
C LYS A 467 23.34 2.21 16.98
N TYR A 468 24.02 2.76 15.98
CA TYR A 468 24.03 2.19 14.64
C TYR A 468 24.50 0.72 14.69
N PRO A 469 23.91 -0.20 13.91
CA PRO A 469 22.89 0.03 12.89
C PRO A 469 21.46 0.18 13.42
N TYR A 470 20.69 1.13 12.88
CA TYR A 470 19.28 1.36 13.25
C TYR A 470 18.32 0.62 12.34
N GLY A 471 17.29 0.01 12.90
CA GLY A 471 16.15 -0.59 12.21
C GLY A 471 15.40 -1.53 13.16
N MET A 472 14.72 -2.50 12.58
CA MET A 472 14.02 -3.52 13.36
C MET A 472 14.96 -4.65 13.79
N ASP A 473 15.07 -4.92 15.07
CA ASP A 473 15.69 -6.11 15.65
C ASP A 473 14.63 -7.06 16.23
N LYS A 474 15.01 -8.32 16.44
CA LYS A 474 14.14 -9.31 17.07
C LYS A 474 14.86 -9.96 18.24
N LEU A 475 14.19 -9.98 19.38
CA LEU A 475 14.66 -10.58 20.61
C LEU A 475 13.79 -11.79 20.96
N LYS A 476 14.43 -12.92 21.26
CA LYS A 476 13.79 -14.12 21.78
C LYS A 476 14.32 -14.41 23.17
N VAL A 477 13.41 -14.63 24.11
CA VAL A 477 13.73 -14.90 25.51
C VAL A 477 13.16 -16.25 25.90
N PHE A 478 13.93 -17.05 26.65
CA PHE A 478 13.54 -18.34 27.19
C PHE A 478 13.81 -18.37 28.69
N THR A 479 12.89 -18.91 29.49
CA THR A 479 13.14 -19.28 30.90
C THR A 479 13.26 -20.79 31.00
N LEU A 480 14.35 -21.28 31.55
CA LEU A 480 14.78 -22.67 31.46
C LEU A 480 14.81 -23.36 32.83
N SER A 481 14.93 -24.69 32.82
CA SER A 481 15.39 -25.42 34.00
C SER A 481 16.89 -25.22 34.21
N SER A 482 17.35 -25.35 35.46
CA SER A 482 18.78 -25.31 35.83
C SER A 482 19.63 -26.25 34.97
N LYS A 483 19.12 -27.47 34.70
CA LYS A 483 19.79 -28.46 33.86
C LYS A 483 20.00 -27.96 32.42
N GLN A 484 18.95 -27.44 31.78
CA GLN A 484 19.05 -26.91 30.42
C GLN A 484 19.96 -25.69 30.36
N TYR A 485 19.86 -24.80 31.33
CA TYR A 485 20.70 -23.61 31.41
C TYR A 485 22.18 -23.96 31.54
N ASN A 486 22.54 -24.92 32.39
CA ASN A 486 23.92 -25.37 32.54
C ASN A 486 24.46 -26.06 31.28
N GLN A 487 23.60 -26.68 30.47
CA GLN A 487 24.00 -27.19 29.15
C GLN A 487 24.26 -26.04 28.17
N ILE A 488 23.37 -25.05 28.11
CA ILE A 488 23.48 -23.91 27.19
C ILE A 488 24.65 -23.00 27.56
N LYS A 489 24.94 -22.81 28.84
CA LYS A 489 26.08 -22.01 29.31
C LYS A 489 27.42 -22.48 28.72
N LYS A 490 27.55 -23.79 28.46
CA LYS A 490 28.75 -24.38 27.83
C LYS A 490 28.91 -24.02 26.35
N LEU A 491 27.87 -23.48 25.71
CA LEU A 491 27.87 -23.06 24.31
C LEU A 491 28.35 -21.60 24.13
N ILE A 492 28.54 -20.86 25.23
CA ILE A 492 28.98 -19.47 25.20
C ILE A 492 30.46 -19.43 24.82
N VAL A 493 30.74 -18.72 23.74
CA VAL A 493 32.09 -18.32 23.36
C VAL A 493 32.33 -16.89 23.85
N LYS A 494 33.58 -16.57 24.20
CA LYS A 494 34.01 -15.23 24.63
C LYS A 494 33.50 -14.17 23.62
N GLY A 495 32.66 -13.24 24.10
CA GLY A 495 32.04 -12.20 23.28
C GLY A 495 30.57 -12.40 22.93
N GLY A 496 29.90 -13.44 23.46
CA GLY A 496 28.44 -13.56 23.46
C GLY A 496 27.80 -13.85 22.10
N THR A 497 28.58 -14.18 21.07
CA THR A 497 28.04 -14.62 19.78
C THR A 497 28.10 -16.14 19.72
N LEU A 498 27.02 -16.79 19.27
CA LEU A 498 27.04 -18.24 19.03
C LEU A 498 27.58 -18.55 17.63
N GLU A 499 28.51 -19.50 17.57
CA GLU A 499 28.91 -20.13 16.32
C GLU A 499 27.83 -21.08 15.79
N ASP A 500 27.93 -21.49 14.53
CA ASP A 500 26.95 -22.35 13.84
C ASP A 500 26.63 -23.63 14.62
N TYR A 501 27.67 -24.27 15.17
CA TYR A 501 27.51 -25.44 16.04
C TYR A 501 26.74 -25.09 17.31
N GLY A 502 27.07 -23.97 17.97
CA GLY A 502 26.37 -23.49 19.17
C GLY A 502 24.90 -23.19 18.92
N VAL A 503 24.55 -22.57 17.78
CA VAL A 503 23.16 -22.33 17.37
C VAL A 503 22.39 -23.65 17.19
N ASN A 504 23.02 -24.64 16.56
CA ASN A 504 22.40 -25.94 16.33
C ASN A 504 22.20 -26.72 17.64
N GLU A 505 23.20 -26.74 18.52
CA GLU A 505 23.11 -27.40 19.83
C GLU A 505 22.09 -26.72 20.73
N LEU A 506 22.06 -25.38 20.77
CA LEU A 506 21.01 -24.63 21.47
C LEU A 506 19.62 -25.04 20.99
N TYR A 507 19.43 -25.14 19.67
CA TYR A 507 18.17 -25.57 19.08
C TYR A 507 17.80 -27.00 19.50
N LYS A 508 18.75 -27.93 19.51
CA LYS A 508 18.52 -29.32 19.95
C LYS A 508 18.12 -29.39 21.43
N ILE A 509 18.85 -28.70 22.31
CA ILE A 509 18.58 -28.67 23.76
C ILE A 509 17.16 -28.18 24.03
N LEU A 510 16.77 -27.06 23.41
CA LEU A 510 15.44 -26.48 23.59
C LEU A 510 14.35 -27.34 22.93
N LYS A 511 14.60 -27.89 21.74
CA LYS A 511 13.61 -28.72 21.05
C LYS A 511 13.31 -30.04 21.77
N PHE A 512 14.34 -30.70 22.30
CA PHE A 512 14.20 -31.99 22.97
C PHE A 512 13.46 -31.87 24.31
N ASN A 513 13.65 -30.76 25.01
CA ASN A 513 12.97 -30.48 26.27
C ASN A 513 12.20 -29.15 26.19
N GLN A 514 10.91 -29.23 25.90
CA GLN A 514 10.04 -28.06 25.72
C GLN A 514 9.57 -27.43 27.04
N ASN A 515 10.07 -27.90 28.19
CA ASN A 515 9.73 -27.37 29.51
C ASN A 515 10.42 -26.01 29.78
N PHE A 516 10.16 -25.04 28.92
CA PHE A 516 10.57 -23.65 29.04
C PHE A 516 9.37 -22.74 28.77
N LYS A 517 9.40 -21.50 29.26
CA LYS A 517 8.50 -20.43 28.79
C LYS A 517 9.26 -19.53 27.84
N GLU A 518 8.56 -18.80 26.98
CA GLU A 518 9.18 -17.92 26.00
C GLU A 518 8.50 -16.57 25.84
N ALA A 519 9.26 -15.58 25.39
CA ALA A 519 8.76 -14.33 24.84
C ALA A 519 9.49 -13.98 23.55
N GLU A 520 8.81 -13.21 22.70
CA GLU A 520 9.35 -12.71 21.44
C GLU A 520 8.97 -11.24 21.32
N LEU A 521 9.95 -10.40 21.00
CA LEU A 521 9.80 -8.96 20.91
C LEU A 521 10.44 -8.48 19.61
N ASP A 522 9.72 -7.61 18.91
CA ASP A 522 10.27 -6.80 17.83
C ASP A 522 10.65 -5.43 18.40
N ILE A 523 11.87 -4.98 18.14
CA ILE A 523 12.42 -3.72 18.65
C ILE A 523 12.74 -2.84 17.46
N GLU A 524 12.08 -1.68 17.36
CA GLU A 524 12.39 -0.70 16.32
C GLU A 524 13.37 0.35 16.82
N THR A 525 14.45 0.59 16.08
CA THR A 525 15.40 1.67 16.31
C THR A 525 15.50 2.57 15.08
N ILE A 526 15.61 3.88 15.27
CA ILE A 526 15.66 4.86 14.17
C ILE A 526 16.87 5.79 14.28
N ASP A 527 17.41 6.24 13.12
CA ASP A 527 18.51 7.22 13.05
C ASP A 527 18.03 8.65 13.28
N LYS A 528 17.24 8.84 14.34
CA LYS A 528 16.77 10.15 14.77
C LYS A 528 17.37 10.42 16.15
N PRO A 529 18.08 11.54 16.34
CA PRO A 529 18.59 11.92 17.65
C PRO A 529 17.48 11.97 18.71
N ILE A 530 17.79 11.51 19.93
CA ILE A 530 16.83 11.43 21.04
C ILE A 530 16.07 12.74 21.32
N ASN A 531 16.75 13.89 21.21
CA ASN A 531 16.16 15.21 21.41
C ASN A 531 15.11 15.57 20.34
N GLN A 532 15.24 15.04 19.12
CA GLN A 532 14.25 15.25 18.06
C GLN A 532 13.09 14.25 18.14
N CYS A 533 13.30 13.08 18.72
CA CYS A 533 12.23 12.11 18.95
C CYS A 533 11.26 12.58 20.03
N ARG A 534 11.80 13.14 21.11
CA ARG A 534 11.04 13.66 22.24
C ARG A 534 10.35 15.00 21.98
N GLN A 535 10.58 15.62 20.82
CA GLN A 535 9.83 16.80 20.42
C GLN A 535 8.40 16.40 20.03
N GLY A 536 7.53 16.35 21.04
CA GLY A 536 6.11 16.00 20.90
C GLY A 536 5.62 14.84 21.78
N ASP A 537 6.49 14.24 22.60
CA ASP A 537 6.13 13.25 23.63
C ASP A 537 5.55 13.88 24.91
#